data_AF-G9X3N3-F1
#
_entry.id   AF-G9X3N3-F1
#
_cell.length_a   1.000
_cell.length_b   1.000
_cell.length_c   1.000
_cell.angle_alpha   90.00
_cell.angle_beta   90.00
_cell.angle_gamma   90.00
#
_symmetry.space_group_name_H-M   'P 1'
#
loop_
_entity.id
_entity.type
_entity.pdbx_description
1 polymer ?
#
loop_
_entity_poly.entity_id
_entity_poly.type
_entity_poly.pdbx_seq_one_letter_code
_entity_poly.pdbx_strand_id
1 'polypeptide(L)'
;MSMSKLTIALGPGFEAGVDVDYVIETMRGHNLGRVIEKGFALKNTGVPGLIAGKSGERVIHSPESGVIKNIKQIGDIVKADDIIATVNNFNIRASIDGLLRGLIRDGYEVFKGMKIADIDPRLDEYENCFTISDKAKSIAGGVLEAMFMHGF
;
A
#
# COMPACT_ATOMS: atom_id res chain seq x y z
N MET A 1 26.97 -16.91 -3.46
CA MET A 1 26.05 -17.19 -4.58
C MET A 1 25.22 -15.93 -4.80
N SER A 2 25.05 -15.49 -6.05
CA SER A 2 24.18 -14.33 -6.35
C SER A 2 22.71 -14.76 -6.31
N MET A 3 21.82 -13.91 -5.77
CA MET A 3 20.38 -14.19 -5.69
C MET A 3 19.71 -14.23 -7.08
N SER A 4 20.20 -13.44 -8.03
CA SER A 4 19.76 -13.43 -9.44
C SER A 4 20.80 -12.72 -10.32
N LYS A 5 20.49 -12.49 -11.60
CA LYS A 5 21.30 -11.62 -12.49
C LYS A 5 21.13 -10.13 -12.19
N LEU A 6 19.95 -9.75 -11.71
CA LEU A 6 19.56 -8.39 -11.38
C LEU A 6 18.56 -8.42 -10.20
N THR A 7 18.91 -7.72 -9.14
CA THR A 7 18.13 -7.56 -7.91
C THR A 7 17.80 -6.09 -7.71
N ILE A 8 16.50 -5.78 -7.68
CA ILE A 8 16.00 -4.42 -7.44
C ILE A 8 15.09 -4.47 -6.22
N ALA A 9 15.51 -3.81 -5.14
CA ALA A 9 14.68 -3.66 -3.95
C ALA A 9 13.79 -2.41 -4.05
N LEU A 10 12.63 -2.45 -3.39
CA LEU A 10 11.71 -1.33 -3.30
C LEU A 10 11.64 -0.84 -1.86
N GLY A 11 12.15 0.37 -1.61
CA GLY A 11 12.07 1.01 -0.31
C GLY A 11 13.11 0.51 0.70
N PRO A 12 12.90 0.78 2.00
CA PRO A 12 13.91 0.58 3.03
C PRO A 12 14.13 -0.90 3.37
N GLY A 13 15.29 -1.17 4.00
CA GLY A 13 15.67 -2.51 4.48
C GLY A 13 16.75 -3.21 3.66
N PHE A 14 17.22 -2.56 2.58
CA PHE A 14 18.25 -3.07 1.68
C PHE A 14 19.26 -1.97 1.35
N GLU A 15 20.53 -2.32 1.23
CA GLU A 15 21.61 -1.46 0.75
C GLU A 15 21.96 -1.79 -0.71
N ALA A 16 21.83 -0.80 -1.60
CA ALA A 16 22.28 -0.88 -2.99
C ALA A 16 23.81 -0.99 -3.04
N GLY A 17 24.30 -1.94 -3.85
CA GLY A 17 25.71 -2.30 -3.97
C GLY A 17 26.22 -3.27 -2.90
N VAL A 18 25.37 -3.69 -1.95
CA VAL A 18 25.72 -4.67 -0.90
C VAL A 18 24.72 -5.82 -0.87
N ASP A 19 23.43 -5.52 -0.62
CA ASP A 19 22.36 -6.52 -0.55
C ASP A 19 21.75 -6.78 -1.93
N VAL A 20 21.64 -5.72 -2.74
CA VAL A 20 20.98 -5.71 -4.06
C VAL A 20 21.71 -4.78 -5.02
N ASP A 21 21.45 -4.91 -6.32
CA ASP A 21 22.06 -4.05 -7.35
C ASP A 21 21.52 -2.62 -7.29
N TYR A 22 20.20 -2.48 -7.14
CA TYR A 22 19.54 -1.18 -7.04
C TYR A 22 18.47 -1.16 -5.96
N VAL A 23 18.24 0.01 -5.37
CA VAL A 23 17.10 0.30 -4.50
C VAL A 23 16.26 1.42 -5.13
N ILE A 24 14.94 1.27 -5.17
CA ILE A 24 14.03 2.33 -5.61
C ILE A 24 13.45 3.05 -4.40
N GLU A 25 13.54 4.38 -4.38
CA GLU A 25 12.94 5.20 -3.33
C GLU A 25 11.39 5.12 -3.38
N THR A 26 10.77 4.83 -2.24
CA THR A 26 9.31 4.66 -2.11
C THR A 26 8.65 5.68 -1.18
N MET A 27 9.43 6.53 -0.52
CA MET A 27 8.96 7.66 0.26
C MET A 27 8.38 8.73 -0.67
N ARG A 28 7.20 9.25 -0.34
CA ARG A 28 6.63 10.38 -1.09
C ARG A 28 7.51 11.62 -0.89
N GLY A 29 7.79 12.33 -1.96
CA GLY A 29 8.63 13.53 -1.97
C GLY A 29 9.39 13.66 -3.29
N HIS A 30 10.36 14.59 -3.32
CA HIS A 30 11.13 14.89 -4.53
C HIS A 30 11.93 13.71 -5.10
N ASN A 31 12.22 12.70 -4.29
CA ASN A 31 13.00 11.53 -4.71
C ASN A 31 12.14 10.29 -5.00
N LEU A 32 10.80 10.37 -4.96
CA LEU A 32 9.95 9.20 -5.19
C LEU A 32 10.23 8.55 -6.55
N GLY A 33 10.50 7.24 -6.56
CA GLY A 33 10.82 6.48 -7.77
C GLY A 33 12.28 6.58 -8.20
N ARG A 34 13.12 7.34 -7.50
CA ARG A 34 14.54 7.47 -7.84
C ARG A 34 15.26 6.12 -7.70
N VAL A 35 16.11 5.80 -8.69
CA VAL A 35 17.06 4.69 -8.64
C VAL A 35 18.26 5.06 -7.76
N ILE A 36 18.57 4.20 -6.80
CA ILE A 36 19.71 4.31 -5.89
C ILE A 36 20.68 3.18 -6.22
N GLU A 37 21.87 3.54 -6.69
CA GLU A 37 22.95 2.60 -7.05
C GLU A 37 23.89 2.29 -5.88
N LYS A 38 23.86 3.14 -4.84
CA LYS A 38 24.65 2.97 -3.62
C LYS A 38 23.95 3.54 -2.40
N GLY A 39 23.83 2.74 -1.34
CA GLY A 39 23.21 3.14 -0.08
C GLY A 39 21.73 2.74 0.02
N PHE A 40 20.95 3.47 0.81
CA PHE A 40 19.60 3.07 1.24
C PHE A 40 18.52 4.04 0.78
N ALA A 41 17.29 3.53 0.58
CA ALA A 41 16.09 4.35 0.57
C ALA A 41 15.79 4.94 1.97
N LEU A 42 14.98 5.99 2.02
CA LEU A 42 14.51 6.58 3.27
C LEU A 42 13.76 5.57 4.15
N LYS A 43 13.97 5.67 5.46
CA LYS A 43 13.34 4.79 6.45
C LYS A 43 11.82 4.90 6.41
N ASN A 44 11.13 3.78 6.63
CA ASN A 44 9.69 3.76 6.75
C ASN A 44 9.26 4.56 7.99
N THR A 45 8.40 5.56 7.80
CA THR A 45 7.86 6.39 8.90
C THR A 45 6.73 5.70 9.65
N GLY A 46 6.12 4.66 9.09
CA GLY A 46 4.92 4.03 9.62
C GLY A 46 3.64 4.87 9.52
N VAL A 47 3.73 6.10 9.00
CA VAL A 47 2.60 7.03 8.90
C VAL A 47 2.03 7.00 7.48
N PRO A 48 0.75 6.63 7.29
CA PRO A 48 0.11 6.71 5.99
C PRO A 48 0.06 8.14 5.46
N GLY A 49 0.21 8.29 4.15
CA GLY A 49 0.06 9.59 3.49
C GLY A 49 -1.31 10.22 3.76
N LEU A 50 -1.31 11.54 3.90
CA LEU A 50 -2.49 12.37 4.16
C LEU A 50 -3.35 12.48 2.89
N ILE A 51 -4.65 12.24 3.02
CA ILE A 51 -5.64 12.39 1.95
C ILE A 51 -6.80 13.20 2.52
N ALA A 52 -7.06 14.38 1.95
CA ALA A 52 -8.07 15.34 2.43
C ALA A 52 -8.05 15.57 3.96
N GLY A 53 -6.85 15.71 4.55
CA GLY A 53 -6.70 15.94 6.00
C GLY A 53 -6.71 14.68 6.86
N LYS A 54 -6.97 13.49 6.30
CA LYS A 54 -7.05 12.21 7.02
C LYS A 54 -5.83 11.32 6.71
N SER A 55 -5.26 10.64 7.71
CA SER A 55 -4.04 9.83 7.55
C SER A 55 -4.18 8.39 8.08
N GLY A 56 -4.03 8.16 9.38
CA GLY A 56 -4.14 6.83 9.99
C GLY A 56 -5.57 6.30 10.00
N GLU A 57 -6.53 7.20 10.24
CA GLU A 57 -7.94 6.85 10.38
C GLU A 57 -8.57 6.27 9.11
N ARG A 58 -8.03 6.53 7.92
CA ARG A 58 -8.51 5.89 6.69
C ARG A 58 -8.13 4.41 6.58
N VAL A 59 -7.18 3.95 7.38
CA VAL A 59 -6.66 2.58 7.33
C VAL A 59 -7.27 1.74 8.44
N ILE A 60 -7.98 0.69 8.07
CA ILE A 60 -8.63 -0.22 9.02
C ILE A 60 -7.80 -1.48 9.14
N HIS A 61 -7.57 -1.91 10.39
CA HIS A 61 -6.83 -3.10 10.73
C HIS A 61 -7.74 -4.16 11.35
N SER A 62 -7.44 -5.44 11.13
CA SER A 62 -8.22 -6.53 11.68
C SER A 62 -8.13 -6.53 13.22
N PRO A 63 -9.25 -6.56 13.96
CA PRO A 63 -9.24 -6.63 15.42
C PRO A 63 -8.83 -8.02 15.93
N GLU A 64 -8.93 -9.05 15.08
CA GLU A 64 -8.68 -10.45 15.43
C GLU A 64 -8.11 -11.23 14.22
N SER A 65 -7.49 -12.38 14.49
CA SER A 65 -7.08 -13.34 13.46
C SER A 65 -8.25 -14.24 13.04
N GLY A 66 -8.38 -14.54 11.76
CA GLY A 66 -9.46 -15.39 11.24
C GLY A 66 -9.70 -15.23 9.75
N VAL A 67 -10.79 -15.82 9.26
CA VAL A 67 -11.20 -15.66 7.87
C VAL A 67 -12.09 -14.43 7.75
N ILE A 68 -11.71 -13.50 6.87
CA ILE A 68 -12.54 -12.33 6.59
C ILE A 68 -13.69 -12.67 5.65
N LYS A 69 -14.87 -12.10 5.93
CA LYS A 69 -16.03 -12.11 5.05
C LYS A 69 -16.44 -10.68 4.73
N ASN A 70 -16.34 -10.30 3.46
CA ASN A 70 -16.68 -8.96 2.99
C ASN A 70 -18.20 -8.79 2.90
N ILE A 71 -18.70 -7.65 3.38
CA ILE A 71 -20.11 -7.24 3.28
C ILE A 71 -20.27 -6.12 2.25
N LYS A 72 -19.26 -5.26 2.16
CA LYS A 72 -19.11 -4.20 1.16
C LYS A 72 -18.02 -4.55 0.17
N GLN A 73 -17.96 -3.82 -0.93
CA GLN A 73 -16.98 -4.00 -2.00
C GLN A 73 -16.22 -2.71 -2.27
N ILE A 74 -15.07 -2.83 -2.93
CA ILE A 74 -14.30 -1.68 -3.39
C ILE A 74 -15.19 -0.82 -4.32
N GLY A 75 -15.22 0.48 -4.09
CA GLY A 75 -16.07 1.45 -4.79
C GLY A 75 -17.35 1.82 -4.04
N ASP A 76 -17.76 1.06 -3.01
CA ASP A 76 -18.93 1.43 -2.21
C ASP A 76 -18.69 2.72 -1.42
N ILE A 77 -19.71 3.58 -1.37
CA ILE A 77 -19.76 4.70 -0.43
C ILE A 77 -20.19 4.16 0.94
N VAL A 78 -19.43 4.49 1.99
CA VAL A 78 -19.67 4.08 3.37
C VAL A 78 -19.79 5.28 4.28
N LYS A 79 -20.59 5.14 5.34
CA LYS A 79 -20.64 6.03 6.49
C LYS A 79 -19.83 5.46 7.64
N ALA A 80 -19.30 6.33 8.51
CA ALA A 80 -18.70 5.91 9.76
C ALA A 80 -19.66 4.96 10.50
N ASP A 81 -19.10 3.91 11.10
CA ASP A 81 -19.79 2.80 11.74
C ASP A 81 -20.53 1.80 10.84
N ASP A 82 -20.61 2.00 9.52
CA ASP A 82 -21.12 0.98 8.61
C ASP A 82 -20.29 -0.30 8.71
N ILE A 83 -20.95 -1.46 8.73
CA ILE A 83 -20.27 -2.75 8.73
C ILE A 83 -19.79 -3.04 7.31
N ILE A 84 -18.46 -3.10 7.12
CA ILE A 84 -17.82 -3.33 5.81
C ILE A 84 -17.41 -4.79 5.59
N ALA A 85 -17.11 -5.50 6.67
CA ALA A 85 -16.71 -6.91 6.66
C ALA A 85 -16.90 -7.52 8.06
N THR A 86 -16.71 -8.82 8.18
CA THR A 86 -16.58 -9.52 9.46
C THR A 86 -15.34 -10.40 9.48
N VAL A 87 -14.77 -10.61 10.66
CA VAL A 87 -13.72 -11.62 10.90
C VAL A 87 -14.18 -12.47 12.07
N ASN A 88 -14.49 -13.74 11.81
CA ASN A 88 -15.21 -14.61 12.76
C ASN A 88 -16.50 -13.92 13.26
N ASN A 89 -16.57 -13.60 14.56
CA ASN A 89 -17.72 -12.95 15.20
C ASN A 89 -17.56 -11.42 15.35
N PHE A 90 -16.47 -10.84 14.83
CA PHE A 90 -16.21 -9.40 14.95
C PHE A 90 -16.68 -8.66 13.70
N ASN A 91 -17.47 -7.61 13.91
CA ASN A 91 -17.83 -6.67 12.85
C ASN A 91 -16.69 -5.68 12.62
N ILE A 92 -16.26 -5.55 11.37
CA ILE A 92 -15.32 -4.53 10.91
C ILE A 92 -16.15 -3.33 10.47
N ARG A 93 -15.93 -2.20 11.11
CA ARG A 93 -16.66 -0.97 10.84
C ARG A 93 -15.82 0.03 10.06
N ALA A 94 -16.46 0.79 9.18
CA ALA A 94 -15.86 1.96 8.56
C ALA A 94 -15.51 2.98 9.64
N SER A 95 -14.28 3.48 9.60
CA SER A 95 -13.74 4.45 10.57
C SER A 95 -14.09 5.89 10.26
N ILE A 96 -14.40 6.19 8.99
CA ILE A 96 -14.76 7.51 8.48
C ILE A 96 -15.78 7.36 7.34
N ASP A 97 -16.46 8.45 7.01
CA ASP A 97 -17.22 8.58 5.78
C ASP A 97 -16.28 8.58 4.57
N GLY A 98 -16.69 7.94 3.47
CA GLY A 98 -15.93 8.00 2.22
C GLY A 98 -16.20 6.85 1.25
N LEU A 99 -15.31 6.69 0.29
CA LEU A 99 -15.25 5.56 -0.65
C LEU A 99 -14.38 4.45 -0.07
N LEU A 100 -14.91 3.23 -0.02
CA LEU A 100 -14.11 2.04 0.30
C LEU A 100 -13.19 1.75 -0.90
N ARG A 101 -11.94 2.21 -0.84
CA ARG A 101 -10.98 2.13 -1.96
C ARG A 101 -10.02 0.95 -1.87
N GLY A 102 -9.94 0.31 -0.71
CA GLY A 102 -9.12 -0.87 -0.50
C GLY A 102 -9.84 -1.83 0.44
N LEU A 103 -9.86 -3.11 0.07
CA LEU A 103 -10.42 -4.18 0.88
C LEU A 103 -9.63 -5.46 0.59
N ILE A 104 -9.23 -6.17 1.64
CA ILE A 104 -8.56 -7.46 1.49
C ILE A 104 -9.53 -8.47 0.86
N ARG A 105 -8.98 -9.45 0.14
CA ARG A 105 -9.77 -10.43 -0.61
C ARG A 105 -10.72 -11.18 0.33
N ASP A 106 -11.96 -11.35 -0.11
CA ASP A 106 -12.95 -12.16 0.61
C ASP A 106 -12.43 -13.58 0.84
N GLY A 107 -12.71 -14.15 2.02
CA GLY A 107 -12.27 -15.47 2.42
C GLY A 107 -10.76 -15.58 2.73
N TYR A 108 -10.02 -14.48 2.79
CA TYR A 108 -8.60 -14.51 3.14
C TYR A 108 -8.37 -14.68 4.66
N GLU A 109 -7.33 -15.43 5.03
CA GLU A 109 -6.88 -15.53 6.42
C GLU A 109 -6.10 -14.28 6.83
N VAL A 110 -6.68 -13.51 7.75
CA VAL A 110 -6.08 -12.30 8.31
C VAL A 110 -5.54 -12.57 9.71
N PHE A 111 -4.52 -11.81 10.12
CA PHE A 111 -4.05 -11.81 11.51
C PHE A 111 -4.45 -10.51 12.21
N LYS A 112 -4.54 -10.54 13.54
CA LYS A 112 -4.82 -9.36 14.37
C LYS A 112 -3.80 -8.25 14.12
N GLY A 113 -4.28 -7.06 13.77
CA GLY A 113 -3.46 -5.92 13.39
C GLY A 113 -3.05 -5.89 11.92
N MET A 114 -3.45 -6.88 11.09
CA MET A 114 -3.25 -6.81 9.64
C MET A 114 -4.09 -5.67 9.06
N LYS A 115 -3.51 -4.86 8.16
CA LYS A 115 -4.28 -3.88 7.38
C LYS A 115 -5.25 -4.61 6.44
N ILE A 116 -6.54 -4.32 6.55
CA ILE A 116 -7.60 -5.03 5.80
C ILE A 116 -8.47 -4.12 4.95
N ALA A 117 -8.54 -2.82 5.24
CA ALA A 117 -9.30 -1.89 4.41
C ALA A 117 -8.71 -0.47 4.39
N ASP A 118 -9.11 0.32 3.40
CA ASP A 118 -8.69 1.71 3.22
C ASP A 118 -9.86 2.55 2.66
N ILE A 119 -10.16 3.70 3.27
CA ILE A 119 -11.27 4.60 2.87
C ILE A 119 -10.70 5.91 2.28
N ASP A 120 -11.13 6.30 1.08
CA ASP A 120 -10.87 7.65 0.56
C ASP A 120 -11.98 8.60 1.02
N PRO A 121 -11.68 9.68 1.78
CA PRO A 121 -12.69 10.68 2.12
C PRO A 121 -13.19 11.50 0.90
N ARG A 122 -12.54 11.42 -0.26
CA ARG A 122 -12.90 12.17 -1.47
C ARG A 122 -13.84 11.36 -2.36
N LEU A 123 -15.12 11.67 -2.33
CA LEU A 123 -16.14 10.92 -3.10
C LEU A 123 -16.04 11.10 -4.62
N ASP A 124 -15.45 12.21 -5.06
CA ASP A 124 -15.21 12.55 -6.47
C ASP A 124 -14.06 11.72 -7.10
N GLU A 125 -13.29 11.00 -6.28
CA GLU A 125 -12.13 10.21 -6.69
C GLU A 125 -12.48 8.72 -6.92
N TYR A 126 -13.73 8.40 -7.26
CA TYR A 126 -14.23 7.03 -7.47
C TYR A 126 -13.34 6.20 -8.41
N GLU A 127 -12.92 6.78 -9.53
CA GLU A 127 -12.06 6.12 -10.52
C GLU A 127 -10.69 5.70 -9.96
N ASN A 128 -10.22 6.31 -8.87
CA ASN A 128 -8.97 5.90 -8.22
C ASN A 128 -9.05 4.52 -7.56
N CYS A 129 -10.26 3.96 -7.38
CA CYS A 129 -10.43 2.57 -6.95
C CYS A 129 -9.95 1.57 -8.01
N PHE A 130 -9.89 1.97 -9.28
CA PHE A 130 -9.65 1.09 -10.43
C PHE A 130 -8.44 1.50 -11.28
N THR A 131 -7.69 2.51 -10.84
CA THR A 131 -6.49 2.99 -11.54
C THR A 131 -5.22 2.78 -10.71
N ILE A 132 -4.09 2.74 -11.40
CA ILE A 132 -2.77 2.68 -10.75
C ILE A 132 -2.41 4.08 -10.24
N SER A 133 -2.17 4.17 -8.92
CA SER A 133 -1.78 5.42 -8.27
C SER A 133 -0.53 6.06 -8.88
N ASP A 134 -0.45 7.38 -8.74
CA ASP A 134 0.74 8.19 -9.02
C ASP A 134 2.02 7.56 -8.44
N LYS A 135 1.97 7.16 -7.17
CA LYS A 135 3.10 6.59 -6.45
C LYS A 135 3.56 5.27 -7.05
N ALA A 136 2.61 4.38 -7.34
CA ALA A 136 2.93 3.08 -7.93
C ALA A 136 3.52 3.25 -9.33
N LYS A 137 3.00 4.20 -10.14
CA LYS A 137 3.57 4.53 -11.45
C LYS A 137 5.00 5.06 -11.35
N SER A 138 5.27 5.99 -10.43
CA SER A 138 6.64 6.50 -10.21
C SER A 138 7.62 5.41 -9.80
N ILE A 139 7.22 4.52 -8.88
CA ILE A 139 8.06 3.40 -8.45
C ILE A 139 8.32 2.44 -9.62
N ALA A 140 7.28 2.08 -10.37
CA ALA A 140 7.42 1.22 -11.55
C ALA A 140 8.33 1.84 -12.62
N GLY A 141 8.27 3.17 -12.80
CA GLY A 141 9.18 3.90 -13.67
C GLY A 141 10.64 3.75 -13.25
N GLY A 142 10.93 3.90 -11.96
CA GLY A 142 12.28 3.66 -11.42
C GLY A 142 12.78 2.23 -11.60
N VAL A 143 11.90 1.24 -11.44
CA VAL A 143 12.24 -0.17 -11.73
C VAL A 143 12.61 -0.34 -13.21
N LEU A 144 11.82 0.21 -14.11
CA LEU A 144 12.08 0.13 -15.55
C LEU A 144 13.40 0.83 -15.92
N GLU A 145 13.68 1.99 -15.34
CA GLU A 145 14.95 2.70 -15.50
C GLU A 145 16.14 1.84 -15.06
N ALA A 146 16.07 1.24 -13.87
CA ALA A 146 17.12 0.35 -13.35
C ALA A 146 17.33 -0.88 -14.26
N MET A 147 16.26 -1.44 -14.83
CA MET A 147 16.37 -2.54 -15.79
C MET A 147 17.13 -2.12 -17.05
N PHE A 148 16.82 -0.95 -17.62
CA PHE A 148 17.53 -0.44 -18.80
C PHE A 148 18.98 -0.08 -18.50
N MET A 149 19.27 0.48 -17.31
CA MET A 149 20.65 0.77 -16.87
C MET A 149 21.50 -0.50 -16.78
N HIS A 150 20.88 -1.62 -16.36
CA HIS A 150 21.55 -2.93 -16.28
C HIS A 150 21.72 -3.60 -17.65
N GLY A 151 21.06 -3.11 -18.70
CA GLY A 151 21.14 -3.64 -20.06
C GLY A 151 20.13 -4.75 -20.39
N PHE A 152 18.93 -4.69 -19.79
CA PHE A 152 17.78 -5.52 -20.16
C PHE A 152 17.07 -5.03 -21.42
#